data_AF-A0A3M1Q1A0-F1
#
_entry.id   AF-A0A3M1Q1A0-F1
#
_cell.length_a   1.000
_cell.length_b   1.000
_cell.length_c   1.000
_cell.angle_alpha   90.00
_cell.angle_beta   90.00
_cell.angle_gamma   90.00
#
_symmetry.space_group_name_H-M   'P 1'
#
loop_
_entity.id
_entity.type
_entity.pdbx_description
1 polymer ?
#
loop_
_entity_poly.entity_id
_entity_poly.type
_entity_poly.pdbx_seq_one_letter_code
_entity_poly.pdbx_strand_id
1 'polypeptide(L)'
;MAAPSSRGSRGRKAPREPSVRWRPGPRRRSSSSSAPTARGRRTASSRAPPPAACSSTRCRGIPASGRGSSRSATGRRRSACGSPARRGPCSPSGSTSSSSARRGSAARPARDNGGAMRIVHVCQATTRGGLLRVAETLARVQRARHEVAFASPLVPGTDELIAAHWPHGVDGNRALRALRALRRRVTDWRADAVIIHAGSPGEGAFAPLILRRRWTVAIVEHAPDVFPLARPLRDRVLFAIKRRADLWAAVSRAGARSIARRAGVPEARIAVLENGVPAPPDIPPGDASLRLPFEAGPVLLGAGRPDAIKGFDLFVAAARELASRHPALRFLWVGGERAFEAEPVRVVPFTDRLGWMIRRARAVVIPSRAEGLPALLLEAWAVRTPVLAARVGGIPELTERLGDDRWTFAPEDPARIAAAAEALLSDERLGIELAERGHALWQERYTPEAMAQRWEDALTHATAS
;
A
#
# COMPACT_ATOMS: atom_id res chain seq x y z
N MET A 1 40.39 28.02 35.41
CA MET A 1 41.86 27.84 35.52
C MET A 1 42.15 26.38 35.23
N ALA A 2 43.04 25.92 34.35
CA ALA A 2 43.76 26.43 33.18
C ALA A 2 44.18 25.17 32.40
N ALA A 3 44.42 25.30 31.09
CA ALA A 3 44.81 24.21 30.17
C ALA A 3 46.20 23.61 30.50
N PRO A 4 46.64 22.56 29.77
CA PRO A 4 47.45 22.87 28.59
C PRO A 4 47.19 22.06 27.30
N SER A 5 47.45 22.77 26.21
CA SER A 5 47.70 22.43 24.80
C SER A 5 48.71 21.30 24.58
N SER A 6 48.50 20.33 23.67
CA SER A 6 48.62 20.32 22.19
C SER A 6 50.06 20.22 21.62
N ARG A 7 50.27 19.15 20.84
CA ARG A 7 51.21 18.89 19.71
C ARG A 7 50.90 17.44 19.28
N GLY A 8 50.59 17.02 18.06
CA GLY A 8 50.81 17.56 16.73
C GLY A 8 51.50 16.49 15.89
N SER A 9 50.75 15.64 15.16
CA SER A 9 51.32 14.78 14.11
C SER A 9 50.43 14.75 12.88
N ARG A 10 50.94 15.37 11.81
CA ARG A 10 50.37 15.43 10.48
C ARG A 10 50.54 14.09 9.75
N GLY A 11 49.52 13.73 8.99
CA GLY A 11 49.69 13.29 7.60
C GLY A 11 49.85 11.79 7.35
N ARG A 12 48.77 11.16 6.89
CA ARG A 12 48.79 10.21 5.76
C ARG A 12 47.42 10.23 5.09
N LYS A 13 47.38 10.76 3.85
CA LYS A 13 46.23 10.74 2.96
C LYS A 13 46.04 9.30 2.46
N ALA A 14 44.88 8.71 2.69
CA ALA A 14 44.48 7.45 2.06
C ALA A 14 44.14 7.68 0.56
N PRO A 15 44.47 6.72 -0.32
CA PRO A 15 44.31 6.88 -1.76
C PRO A 15 42.83 6.85 -2.19
N ARG A 16 42.49 7.70 -3.15
CA ARG A 16 41.18 7.74 -3.82
C ARG A 16 41.04 6.53 -4.74
N GLU A 17 40.06 5.67 -4.47
CA GLU A 17 39.65 4.62 -5.42
C GLU A 17 38.89 5.23 -6.61
N PRO A 18 39.07 4.69 -7.83
CA PRO A 18 38.50 5.25 -9.05
C PRO A 18 37.01 4.93 -9.18
N SER A 19 36.21 5.99 -9.37
CA SER A 19 34.79 5.93 -9.69
C SER A 19 34.55 5.24 -11.03
N VAL A 20 34.02 4.01 -11.01
CA VAL A 20 33.55 3.32 -12.21
C VAL A 20 32.19 3.91 -12.62
N ARG A 21 32.21 4.81 -13.61
CA ARG A 21 31.00 5.30 -14.30
C ARG A 21 30.46 4.20 -15.22
N TRP A 22 29.31 3.63 -14.88
CA TRP A 22 28.56 2.78 -15.78
C TRP A 22 27.86 3.63 -16.85
N ARG A 23 28.24 3.49 -18.12
CA ARG A 23 27.55 4.07 -19.28
C ARG A 23 26.64 3.00 -19.91
N PRO A 24 25.36 3.28 -20.19
CA PRO A 24 24.51 2.33 -20.90
C PRO A 24 24.89 2.27 -22.39
N GLY A 25 25.16 1.06 -22.89
CA GLY A 25 25.42 0.79 -24.31
C GLY A 25 24.17 0.92 -25.19
N PRO A 26 24.32 1.12 -26.51
CA PRO A 26 23.23 1.47 -27.40
C PRO A 26 22.33 0.28 -27.73
N ARG A 27 21.03 0.57 -27.83
CA ARG A 27 19.97 -0.32 -28.30
C ARG A 27 20.26 -0.77 -29.74
N ARG A 28 20.42 -2.07 -29.99
CA ARG A 28 20.37 -2.64 -31.34
C ARG A 28 18.99 -3.22 -31.62
N ARG A 29 18.36 -2.70 -32.68
CA ARG A 29 17.28 -3.31 -33.45
C ARG A 29 17.91 -4.26 -34.47
N SER A 30 17.30 -5.43 -34.67
CA SER A 30 17.35 -6.20 -35.93
C SER A 30 16.25 -7.28 -35.81
N SER A 31 15.12 -7.18 -36.50
CA SER A 31 14.89 -7.48 -37.92
C SER A 31 15.12 -8.96 -38.28
N SER A 32 14.09 -9.46 -38.96
CA SER A 32 13.76 -10.79 -39.42
C SER A 32 14.68 -11.40 -40.49
N SER A 33 14.41 -12.69 -40.72
CA SER A 33 14.65 -13.56 -41.88
C SER A 33 16.09 -13.98 -42.20
N SER A 34 16.35 -15.28 -42.11
CA SER A 34 16.26 -16.18 -43.29
C SER A 34 16.78 -17.58 -42.94
N ALA A 35 16.02 -18.61 -43.32
CA ALA A 35 16.53 -19.98 -43.47
C ALA A 35 17.34 -20.08 -44.79
N PRO A 36 18.18 -21.11 -44.94
CA PRO A 36 17.78 -22.14 -45.90
C PRO A 36 18.07 -23.59 -45.49
N THR A 37 17.32 -24.44 -46.18
CA THR A 37 17.21 -25.90 -46.25
C THR A 37 18.50 -26.65 -46.64
N ALA A 38 18.65 -27.92 -46.19
CA ALA A 38 18.57 -29.11 -47.06
C ALA A 38 18.83 -30.45 -46.31
N ARG A 39 17.88 -31.39 -46.49
CA ARG A 39 17.99 -32.84 -46.84
C ARG A 39 19.16 -33.65 -46.21
N GLY A 40 18.97 -34.82 -45.59
CA GLY A 40 17.85 -35.75 -45.48
C GLY A 40 18.39 -37.18 -45.36
N ARG A 41 17.70 -38.08 -44.64
CA ARG A 41 17.56 -39.51 -44.99
C ARG A 41 16.51 -40.17 -44.09
N ARG A 42 15.66 -40.96 -44.74
CA ARG A 42 14.51 -41.72 -44.21
C ARG A 42 14.94 -43.10 -43.71
N THR A 43 14.13 -43.69 -42.82
CA THR A 43 13.53 -45.05 -42.90
C THR A 43 12.49 -45.13 -41.76
N ALA A 44 11.19 -45.21 -42.07
CA ALA A 44 10.31 -46.41 -42.09
C ALA A 44 10.03 -46.97 -40.66
N SER A 45 8.85 -47.40 -40.23
CA SER A 45 7.45 -47.36 -40.68
C SER A 45 6.62 -48.04 -39.59
N SER A 46 5.44 -47.53 -39.21
CA SER A 46 4.24 -48.35 -38.90
C SER A 46 3.00 -47.47 -38.69
N ARG A 47 2.07 -47.61 -39.64
CA ARG A 47 0.63 -47.27 -39.68
C ARG A 47 -0.14 -48.07 -38.60
N ALA A 48 -1.36 -47.80 -38.11
CA ALA A 48 -2.50 -46.86 -38.25
C ALA A 48 -3.45 -47.16 -37.02
N PRO A 49 -4.76 -46.80 -36.91
CA PRO A 49 -5.68 -45.89 -37.62
C PRO A 49 -6.52 -44.94 -36.69
N PRO A 50 -7.46 -44.11 -37.22
CA PRO A 50 -8.18 -43.04 -36.51
C PRO A 50 -9.61 -43.43 -36.01
N PRO A 51 -10.35 -42.55 -35.27
CA PRO A 51 -11.49 -42.96 -34.46
C PRO A 51 -12.84 -42.98 -35.20
N ALA A 52 -13.72 -43.88 -34.74
CA ALA A 52 -15.08 -44.08 -35.20
C ALA A 52 -16.11 -43.18 -34.49
N ALA A 53 -17.24 -42.99 -35.16
CA ALA A 53 -18.34 -42.07 -34.89
C ALA A 53 -19.50 -42.67 -34.05
N CYS A 54 -20.55 -41.83 -33.89
CA CYS A 54 -21.94 -42.05 -33.42
C CYS A 54 -22.24 -41.50 -32.01
N SER A 55 -23.40 -40.91 -31.70
CA SER A 55 -24.56 -40.38 -32.45
C SER A 55 -25.54 -39.79 -31.40
N SER A 56 -26.15 -38.64 -31.71
CA SER A 56 -27.47 -38.13 -31.28
C SER A 56 -28.09 -38.48 -29.91
N THR A 57 -28.58 -37.46 -29.17
CA THR A 57 -30.02 -37.23 -28.90
C THR A 57 -30.29 -35.77 -28.47
N ARG A 58 -31.49 -35.32 -28.86
CA ARG A 58 -32.15 -34.00 -28.89
C ARG A 58 -32.16 -33.17 -27.60
N CYS A 59 -32.19 -31.84 -27.75
CA CYS A 59 -33.26 -30.97 -27.21
C CYS A 59 -33.39 -29.65 -28.03
N ARG A 60 -34.64 -29.24 -28.28
CA ARG A 60 -35.12 -28.13 -29.14
C ARG A 60 -34.87 -26.76 -28.48
N GLY A 61 -34.53 -25.69 -29.22
CA GLY A 61 -35.43 -24.69 -29.86
C GLY A 61 -35.72 -23.53 -28.88
N ILE A 62 -35.48 -22.23 -29.13
CA ILE A 62 -36.01 -21.30 -30.16
C ILE A 62 -35.20 -19.96 -30.07
N PRO A 63 -35.12 -19.12 -31.13
CA PRO A 63 -34.07 -18.13 -31.34
C PRO A 63 -34.46 -16.66 -31.04
N ALA A 64 -33.44 -15.82 -30.93
CA ALA A 64 -33.52 -14.36 -30.92
C ALA A 64 -33.26 -13.78 -32.33
N SER A 65 -34.16 -12.90 -32.77
CA SER A 65 -33.98 -11.89 -33.82
C SER A 65 -34.72 -10.64 -33.30
N GLY A 66 -34.42 -9.40 -33.65
CA GLY A 66 -33.51 -8.80 -34.61
C GLY A 66 -33.57 -7.28 -34.42
N ARG A 67 -32.63 -6.60 -35.06
CA ARG A 67 -32.36 -5.16 -35.06
C ARG A 67 -33.55 -4.34 -35.61
N GLY A 68 -33.62 -3.05 -35.28
CA GLY A 68 -34.38 -2.10 -36.10
C GLY A 68 -34.68 -0.75 -35.47
N SER A 69 -33.96 0.27 -35.92
CA SER A 69 -34.13 1.71 -35.66
C SER A 69 -35.50 2.28 -36.08
N SER A 70 -35.95 3.37 -35.45
CA SER A 70 -36.15 4.71 -36.07
C SER A 70 -37.16 5.57 -35.31
N ARG A 71 -37.09 6.87 -35.59
CA ARG A 71 -37.65 8.02 -34.88
C ARG A 71 -39.12 8.30 -35.19
N SER A 72 -39.71 9.08 -34.27
CA SER A 72 -40.52 10.29 -34.49
C SER A 72 -42.04 10.26 -34.26
N ALA A 73 -42.42 11.16 -33.34
CA ALA A 73 -43.51 12.13 -33.40
C ALA A 73 -44.98 11.68 -33.36
N THR A 74 -45.69 12.10 -32.29
CA THR A 74 -46.73 13.15 -32.27
C THR A 74 -47.75 12.87 -31.15
N GLY A 75 -48.27 13.93 -30.51
CA GLY A 75 -49.44 13.81 -29.62
C GLY A 75 -49.52 14.90 -28.53
N ARG A 76 -50.29 15.96 -28.81
CA ARG A 76 -50.57 17.13 -27.96
C ARG A 76 -51.64 16.87 -26.88
N ARG A 77 -51.62 17.66 -25.80
CA ARG A 77 -52.72 18.46 -25.16
C ARG A 77 -52.15 19.11 -23.85
N ARG A 78 -51.93 20.44 -23.75
CA ARG A 78 -52.83 21.56 -23.29
C ARG A 78 -53.63 21.19 -22.02
N SER A 79 -53.62 21.94 -20.90
CA SER A 79 -53.99 23.37 -20.70
C SER A 79 -53.57 23.88 -19.29
N ALA A 80 -53.04 25.12 -19.16
CA ALA A 80 -53.65 26.36 -18.60
C ALA A 80 -53.60 26.48 -17.05
N CYS A 81 -52.77 27.39 -16.47
CA CYS A 81 -53.00 28.82 -16.15
C CYS A 81 -53.67 29.07 -14.79
N GLY A 82 -53.04 29.93 -13.95
CA GLY A 82 -53.69 30.52 -12.77
C GLY A 82 -52.73 31.16 -11.74
N SER A 83 -52.50 32.46 -11.85
CA SER A 83 -52.15 33.43 -10.77
C SER A 83 -53.04 34.67 -11.04
N PRO A 84 -53.08 35.77 -10.26
CA PRO A 84 -52.30 36.20 -9.06
C PRO A 84 -53.13 36.99 -8.00
N ALA A 85 -52.47 37.59 -6.96
CA ALA A 85 -52.74 38.89 -6.28
C ALA A 85 -52.42 38.84 -4.75
N ARG A 86 -52.03 39.88 -3.99
CA ARG A 86 -51.54 41.29 -4.14
C ARG A 86 -51.12 41.81 -2.72
N ARG A 87 -50.07 42.67 -2.66
CA ARG A 87 -49.81 43.92 -1.85
C ARG A 87 -49.97 43.87 -0.30
N GLY A 88 -49.02 44.22 0.59
CA GLY A 88 -48.18 45.43 0.83
C GLY A 88 -48.56 46.05 2.24
N PRO A 89 -47.88 47.03 2.89
CA PRO A 89 -46.59 47.71 2.63
C PRO A 89 -45.70 48.10 3.89
N CYS A 90 -44.56 48.76 3.61
CA CYS A 90 -43.82 49.83 4.34
C CYS A 90 -42.78 49.56 5.47
N SER A 91 -41.56 50.09 5.23
CA SER A 91 -40.42 50.44 6.12
C SER A 91 -40.61 51.87 6.74
N PRO A 92 -39.70 52.54 7.54
CA PRO A 92 -38.22 52.64 7.38
C PRO A 92 -37.32 52.92 8.64
N SER A 93 -36.00 53.04 8.38
CA SER A 93 -34.92 53.70 9.18
C SER A 93 -34.26 52.91 10.32
N GLY A 94 -32.94 52.93 10.56
CA GLY A 94 -31.83 53.63 9.89
C GLY A 94 -30.45 53.29 10.48
N SER A 95 -29.45 53.95 9.88
CA SER A 95 -28.07 54.20 10.34
C SER A 95 -27.00 53.10 10.21
N THR A 96 -25.96 53.52 9.50
CA THR A 96 -24.65 52.93 9.27
C THR A 96 -23.75 53.02 10.50
N SER A 97 -23.01 51.95 10.81
CA SER A 97 -21.64 52.08 11.32
C SER A 97 -20.78 50.91 10.84
N SER A 98 -19.77 51.24 10.06
CA SER A 98 -18.70 50.35 9.64
C SER A 98 -17.68 50.21 10.76
N SER A 99 -17.56 49.02 11.34
CA SER A 99 -16.35 48.65 12.09
C SER A 99 -15.85 47.29 11.61
N SER A 100 -14.54 47.25 11.32
CA SER A 100 -13.84 46.08 10.81
C SER A 100 -13.74 45.00 11.89
N ALA A 101 -14.74 44.12 11.95
CA ALA A 101 -14.68 42.92 12.76
C ALA A 101 -13.83 41.86 12.02
N ARG A 102 -12.73 41.46 12.66
CA ARG A 102 -11.93 40.27 12.30
C ARG A 102 -12.89 39.11 12.03
N ARG A 103 -12.79 38.50 10.85
CA ARG A 103 -13.54 37.29 10.51
C ARG A 103 -13.17 36.20 11.51
N GLY A 104 -14.05 36.01 12.49
CA GLY A 104 -14.02 34.85 13.38
C GLY A 104 -14.02 33.58 12.54
N SER A 105 -13.22 32.61 12.98
CA SER A 105 -13.27 31.23 12.50
C SER A 105 -14.72 30.76 12.54
N ALA A 106 -15.31 30.50 11.37
CA ALA A 106 -16.65 29.95 11.31
C ALA A 106 -16.64 28.58 12.00
N ALA A 107 -17.27 28.50 13.17
CA ALA A 107 -17.42 27.25 13.90
C ALA A 107 -18.13 26.22 13.00
N ARG A 108 -17.60 24.99 12.98
CA ARG A 108 -18.16 23.88 12.21
C ARG A 108 -19.58 23.58 12.74
N PRO A 109 -20.59 23.38 11.88
CA PRO A 109 -21.94 23.06 12.36
C PRO A 109 -21.93 21.71 13.08
N ALA A 110 -22.44 21.70 14.32
CA ALA A 110 -22.70 20.48 15.10
C ALA A 110 -23.76 19.61 14.40
N ARG A 111 -23.67 18.28 14.53
CA ARG A 111 -24.46 17.34 13.73
C ARG A 111 -25.34 16.41 14.56
N ASP A 112 -26.50 16.12 14.00
CA ASP A 112 -27.65 15.41 14.60
C ASP A 112 -27.81 13.96 14.07
N ASN A 113 -26.77 13.37 13.46
CA ASN A 113 -26.81 12.03 12.85
C ASN A 113 -25.91 11.03 13.58
N GLY A 114 -26.19 10.72 14.85
CA GLY A 114 -25.67 9.53 15.56
C GLY A 114 -24.16 9.22 15.48
N GLY A 115 -23.30 10.20 15.15
CA GLY A 115 -21.85 10.03 14.95
C GLY A 115 -21.39 9.51 13.58
N ALA A 116 -22.27 9.25 12.61
CA ALA A 116 -21.87 8.75 11.28
C ALA A 116 -21.24 9.84 10.39
N MET A 117 -20.06 9.57 9.83
CA MET A 117 -19.32 10.48 8.95
C MET A 117 -19.39 10.08 7.48
N ARG A 118 -19.16 11.05 6.60
CA ARG A 118 -18.86 10.88 5.17
C ARG A 118 -17.36 11.00 4.96
N ILE A 119 -16.68 9.88 4.77
CA ILE A 119 -15.22 9.80 4.70
C ILE A 119 -14.76 9.55 3.27
N VAL A 120 -13.80 10.34 2.79
CA VAL A 120 -13.14 10.12 1.49
C VAL A 120 -11.71 9.65 1.72
N HIS A 121 -11.37 8.44 1.29
CA HIS A 121 -10.00 7.95 1.25
C HIS A 121 -9.38 8.23 -0.11
N VAL A 122 -8.14 8.69 -0.10
CA VAL A 122 -7.33 8.90 -1.29
C VAL A 122 -6.03 8.11 -1.14
N CYS A 123 -5.79 7.14 -2.02
CA CYS A 123 -4.57 6.33 -2.06
C CYS A 123 -3.94 6.41 -3.44
N GLN A 124 -2.65 6.73 -3.49
CA GLN A 124 -1.93 7.01 -4.74
C GLN A 124 -0.92 5.93 -5.13
N ALA A 125 -1.04 4.74 -4.55
CA ALA A 125 -0.16 3.64 -4.87
C ALA A 125 -0.15 3.38 -6.40
N THR A 126 1.04 3.30 -6.99
CA THR A 126 1.23 2.96 -8.41
C THR A 126 1.40 1.46 -8.65
N THR A 127 1.56 0.69 -7.57
CA THR A 127 1.63 -0.77 -7.59
C THR A 127 0.68 -1.35 -6.55
N ARG A 128 0.05 -2.50 -6.83
CA ARG A 128 -0.66 -3.26 -5.79
C ARG A 128 0.36 -3.72 -4.75
N GLY A 129 0.14 -3.35 -3.50
CA GLY A 129 1.07 -3.59 -2.39
C GLY A 129 0.46 -3.22 -1.04
N GLY A 130 1.26 -3.32 0.03
CA GLY A 130 0.78 -3.17 1.40
C GLY A 130 0.01 -1.86 1.67
N LEU A 131 0.51 -0.73 1.15
CA LEU A 131 -0.15 0.57 1.27
C LEU A 131 -1.60 0.55 0.76
N LEU A 132 -1.80 0.07 -0.48
CA LEU A 132 -3.12 0.02 -1.09
C LEU A 132 -4.05 -0.91 -0.30
N ARG A 133 -3.56 -2.10 0.06
CA ARG A 133 -4.34 -3.11 0.78
C ARG A 133 -4.79 -2.64 2.16
N VAL A 134 -3.92 -1.96 2.91
CA VAL A 134 -4.29 -1.39 4.22
C VAL A 134 -5.30 -0.26 4.05
N ALA A 135 -5.13 0.61 3.05
CA ALA A 135 -6.07 1.69 2.78
C ALA A 135 -7.47 1.17 2.38
N GLU A 136 -7.53 0.17 1.49
CA GLU A 136 -8.77 -0.51 1.09
C GLU A 136 -9.43 -1.23 2.28
N THR A 137 -8.62 -1.88 3.12
CA THR A 137 -9.10 -2.55 4.33
C THR A 137 -9.75 -1.57 5.29
N LEU A 138 -9.09 -0.45 5.59
CA LEU A 138 -9.63 0.59 6.46
C LEU A 138 -10.96 1.12 5.91
N ALA A 139 -10.97 1.51 4.63
CA ALA A 139 -12.18 2.03 4.00
C ALA A 139 -13.32 1.02 4.00
N ARG A 140 -13.04 -0.27 3.76
CA ARG A 140 -14.03 -1.35 3.80
C ARG A 140 -14.65 -1.51 5.18
N VAL A 141 -13.84 -1.49 6.25
CA VAL A 141 -14.35 -1.63 7.62
C VAL A 141 -15.17 -0.40 8.03
N GLN A 142 -14.70 0.80 7.69
CA GLN A 142 -15.43 2.03 8.00
C GLN A 142 -16.80 2.12 7.32
N ARG A 143 -17.02 1.47 6.17
CA ARG A 143 -18.34 1.39 5.50
C ARG A 143 -19.44 0.78 6.36
N ALA A 144 -19.10 0.00 7.39
CA ALA A 144 -20.10 -0.54 8.31
C ALA A 144 -20.76 0.54 9.18
N ARG A 145 -20.09 1.68 9.40
CA ARG A 145 -20.54 2.76 10.32
C ARG A 145 -20.62 4.13 9.67
N HIS A 146 -20.02 4.29 8.49
CA HIS A 146 -19.83 5.55 7.81
C HIS A 146 -20.16 5.43 6.33
N GLU A 147 -20.53 6.54 5.71
CA GLU A 147 -20.54 6.63 4.26
C GLU A 147 -19.09 6.79 3.81
N VAL A 148 -18.57 5.90 2.95
CA VAL A 148 -17.14 5.91 2.59
C VAL A 148 -16.92 5.83 1.08
N ALA A 149 -16.30 6.88 0.54
CA ALA A 149 -15.72 6.88 -0.79
C ALA A 149 -14.23 6.52 -0.73
N PHE A 150 -13.76 5.73 -1.70
CA PHE A 150 -12.35 5.37 -1.84
C PHE A 150 -11.89 5.72 -3.24
N ALA A 151 -10.71 6.32 -3.36
CA ALA A 151 -10.14 6.72 -4.64
C ALA A 151 -8.70 6.24 -4.80
N SER A 152 -8.44 5.51 -5.89
CA SER A 152 -7.11 5.02 -6.24
C SER A 152 -6.97 4.79 -7.75
N PRO A 153 -5.80 5.08 -8.37
CA PRO A 153 -5.56 4.80 -9.78
C PRO A 153 -5.57 3.30 -10.13
N LEU A 154 -5.49 2.40 -9.14
CA LEU A 154 -5.37 0.95 -9.33
C LEU A 154 -6.67 0.17 -9.14
N VAL A 155 -7.77 0.84 -8.77
CA VAL A 155 -9.04 0.20 -8.43
C VAL A 155 -10.12 0.71 -9.40
N PRO A 156 -10.42 -0.03 -10.49
CA PRO A 156 -11.47 0.32 -11.44
C PRO A 156 -12.84 0.46 -10.75
N GLY A 157 -13.66 1.42 -11.17
CA GLY A 157 -14.99 1.65 -10.59
C GLY A 157 -14.99 2.38 -9.24
N THR A 158 -13.81 2.75 -8.70
CA THR A 158 -13.73 3.87 -7.74
C THR A 158 -13.95 5.17 -8.50
N ASP A 159 -14.64 6.15 -7.89
CA ASP A 159 -15.06 7.42 -8.49
C ASP A 159 -13.99 7.95 -9.48
N GLU A 160 -14.16 7.67 -10.78
CA GLU A 160 -13.08 7.63 -11.79
C GLU A 160 -12.36 8.99 -11.95
N LEU A 161 -12.99 10.05 -11.44
CA LEU A 161 -12.49 11.41 -11.44
C LEU A 161 -11.42 11.73 -10.38
N ILE A 162 -11.32 10.97 -9.29
CA ILE A 162 -10.25 11.16 -8.30
C ILE A 162 -9.00 10.36 -8.71
N ALA A 163 -9.21 9.16 -9.26
CA ALA A 163 -8.16 8.27 -9.77
C ALA A 163 -7.36 8.88 -10.94
N ALA A 164 -8.05 9.61 -11.82
CA ALA A 164 -7.46 10.05 -13.08
C ALA A 164 -6.43 11.20 -12.98
N HIS A 165 -6.35 11.94 -11.86
CA HIS A 165 -5.65 13.22 -11.91
C HIS A 165 -4.71 13.60 -10.77
N TRP A 166 -4.64 12.94 -9.60
CA TRP A 166 -3.68 13.43 -8.58
C TRP A 166 -2.23 13.32 -9.09
N PRO A 167 -1.48 14.43 -9.13
CA PRO A 167 -0.23 14.52 -9.87
C PRO A 167 0.78 13.47 -9.42
N HIS A 168 1.07 12.51 -10.30
CA HIS A 168 2.37 11.83 -10.27
C HIS A 168 3.41 12.84 -10.78
N GLY A 169 4.11 13.49 -9.86
CA GLY A 169 5.18 14.43 -10.18
C GLY A 169 4.77 15.90 -10.16
N VAL A 170 5.78 16.77 -10.07
CA VAL A 170 5.68 18.22 -9.79
C VAL A 170 5.25 19.03 -11.02
N ASP A 171 4.50 18.43 -11.94
CA ASP A 171 3.93 19.21 -13.05
C ASP A 171 2.74 20.02 -12.51
N GLY A 172 3.02 21.27 -12.14
CA GLY A 172 2.13 22.16 -11.41
C GLY A 172 0.75 22.32 -12.04
N ASN A 173 0.65 22.26 -13.37
CA ASN A 173 -0.62 22.40 -14.09
C ASN A 173 -1.49 21.15 -14.01
N ARG A 174 -0.88 19.96 -13.98
CA ARG A 174 -1.62 18.71 -13.71
C ARG A 174 -2.00 18.63 -12.24
N ALA A 175 -1.11 19.06 -11.35
CA ALA A 175 -1.35 19.11 -9.91
C ALA A 175 -2.56 19.98 -9.53
N LEU A 176 -2.60 21.22 -10.02
CA LEU A 176 -3.68 22.16 -9.71
C LEU A 176 -5.03 21.68 -10.26
N ARG A 177 -5.06 21.11 -11.47
CA ARG A 177 -6.30 20.54 -12.04
C ARG A 177 -6.84 19.39 -11.21
N ALA A 178 -5.95 18.51 -10.76
CA ALA A 178 -6.30 17.41 -9.87
C ALA A 178 -6.87 17.87 -8.54
N LEU A 179 -6.21 18.84 -7.92
CA LEU A 179 -6.61 19.37 -6.62
C LEU A 179 -7.98 20.06 -6.72
N ARG A 180 -8.25 20.76 -7.83
CA ARG A 180 -9.57 21.35 -8.12
C ARG A 180 -10.63 20.27 -8.34
N ALA A 181 -10.31 19.20 -9.07
CA ALA A 181 -11.22 18.08 -9.28
C ALA A 181 -11.55 17.37 -7.97
N LEU A 182 -10.55 17.07 -7.13
CA LEU A 182 -10.77 16.52 -5.79
C LEU A 182 -11.65 17.45 -4.97
N ARG A 183 -11.34 18.75 -4.92
CA ARG A 183 -12.15 19.73 -4.17
C ARG A 183 -13.61 19.74 -4.62
N ARG A 184 -13.89 19.70 -5.93
CA ARG A 184 -15.26 19.63 -6.46
C ARG A 184 -15.94 18.36 -5.99
N ARG A 185 -15.31 17.20 -6.16
CA ARG A 185 -15.88 15.89 -5.79
C ARG A 185 -16.15 15.76 -4.29
N VAL A 186 -15.19 16.16 -3.46
CA VAL A 186 -15.34 16.19 -2.00
C VAL A 186 -16.48 17.14 -1.59
N THR A 187 -16.72 18.21 -2.36
CA THR A 187 -17.87 19.11 -2.15
C THR A 187 -19.19 18.47 -2.58
N ASP A 188 -19.25 17.91 -3.78
CA ASP A 188 -20.46 17.32 -4.38
C ASP A 188 -20.94 16.11 -3.58
N TRP A 189 -19.99 15.29 -3.12
CA TRP A 189 -20.23 14.14 -2.26
C TRP A 189 -20.50 14.53 -0.79
N ARG A 190 -20.29 15.81 -0.45
CA ARG A 190 -20.51 16.40 0.87
C ARG A 190 -19.69 15.72 1.97
N ALA A 191 -18.42 15.45 1.69
CA ALA A 191 -17.53 14.81 2.66
C ALA A 191 -17.42 15.60 3.96
N ASP A 192 -17.02 14.89 5.02
CA ASP A 192 -16.72 15.44 6.35
C ASP A 192 -15.23 15.42 6.61
N ALA A 193 -14.61 14.30 6.25
CA ALA A 193 -13.19 14.07 6.37
C ALA A 193 -12.60 13.52 5.07
N VAL A 194 -11.34 13.88 4.81
CA VAL A 194 -10.54 13.36 3.72
C VAL A 194 -9.28 12.74 4.32
N ILE A 195 -9.09 11.44 4.12
CA ILE A 195 -7.93 10.68 4.58
C ILE A 195 -7.02 10.39 3.40
N ILE A 196 -5.76 10.79 3.51
CA ILE A 196 -4.77 10.67 2.46
C ILE A 196 -3.72 9.65 2.89
N HIS A 197 -3.60 8.58 2.11
CA HIS A 197 -2.62 7.52 2.30
C HIS A 197 -1.38 7.81 1.46
N ALA A 198 -0.30 8.23 2.11
CA ALA A 198 0.96 8.57 1.47
C ALA A 198 1.98 7.44 1.64
N GLY A 199 2.50 6.97 0.50
CA GLY A 199 3.70 6.13 0.40
C GLY A 199 4.97 6.92 0.17
N SER A 200 4.87 8.19 -0.25
CA SER A 200 6.02 9.05 -0.53
C SER A 200 5.80 10.50 -0.08
N PRO A 201 6.87 11.30 0.12
CA PRO A 201 6.75 12.69 0.59
C PRO A 201 5.86 13.59 -0.27
N GLY A 202 5.76 13.32 -1.59
CA GLY A 202 4.95 14.12 -2.52
C GLY A 202 3.47 13.81 -2.51
N GLU A 203 3.07 12.60 -2.14
CA GLU A 203 1.68 12.17 -2.17
C GLU A 203 0.87 12.97 -1.15
N GLY A 204 -0.25 13.54 -1.60
CA GLY A 204 -1.12 14.33 -0.73
C GLY A 204 -0.60 15.68 -0.24
N ALA A 205 0.64 16.06 -0.56
CA ALA A 205 1.32 17.17 0.13
C ALA A 205 0.56 18.50 0.06
N PHE A 206 -0.10 18.79 -1.06
CA PHE A 206 -0.83 20.04 -1.27
C PHE A 206 -2.30 20.00 -0.84
N ALA A 207 -2.82 18.83 -0.47
CA ALA A 207 -4.24 18.70 -0.09
C ALA A 207 -4.64 19.64 1.06
N PRO A 208 -3.81 19.81 2.13
CA PRO A 208 -4.17 20.72 3.20
C PRO A 208 -4.33 22.17 2.75
N LEU A 209 -3.57 22.63 1.75
CA LEU A 209 -3.70 24.02 1.28
C LEU A 209 -5.05 24.31 0.60
N ILE A 210 -5.72 23.26 0.09
CA ILE A 210 -6.92 23.41 -0.73
C ILE A 210 -8.18 22.93 0.01
N LEU A 211 -8.02 22.02 0.96
CA LEU A 211 -9.15 21.39 1.66
C LEU A 211 -9.32 21.86 3.12
N ARG A 212 -8.25 22.24 3.83
CA ARG A 212 -8.17 22.48 5.30
C ARG A 212 -8.87 23.77 5.79
N ARG A 213 -10.04 24.07 5.26
CA ARG A 213 -10.95 25.14 5.72
C ARG A 213 -12.41 24.72 5.71
N ARG A 214 -12.75 23.68 4.95
CA ARG A 214 -14.11 23.18 4.78
C ARG A 214 -14.27 21.73 5.21
N TRP A 215 -13.18 20.97 5.25
CA TRP A 215 -13.14 19.56 5.61
C TRP A 215 -12.01 19.29 6.59
N THR A 216 -12.16 18.24 7.39
CA THR A 216 -11.04 17.68 8.17
C THR A 216 -10.11 16.93 7.22
N VAL A 217 -8.84 17.31 7.19
CA VAL A 217 -7.83 16.68 6.33
C VAL A 217 -6.87 15.87 7.19
N ALA A 218 -6.89 14.55 7.01
CA ALA A 218 -5.94 13.64 7.62
C ALA A 218 -4.92 13.13 6.61
N ILE A 219 -3.66 13.05 7.00
CA ILE A 219 -2.58 12.46 6.19
C ILE A 219 -1.91 11.36 7.00
N VAL A 220 -1.73 10.17 6.43
CA VAL A 220 -0.92 9.10 7.00
C VAL A 220 0.26 8.75 6.11
N GLU A 221 1.45 8.73 6.71
CA GLU A 221 2.68 8.25 6.06
C GLU A 221 2.92 6.78 6.44
N HIS A 222 2.89 5.90 5.45
CA HIS A 222 3.06 4.45 5.67
C HIS A 222 4.52 4.01 5.67
N ALA A 223 5.41 4.78 5.05
CA ALA A 223 6.79 4.39 4.81
C ALA A 223 7.73 5.61 4.65
N PRO A 224 7.77 6.54 5.63
CA PRO A 224 8.54 7.78 5.49
C PRO A 224 10.04 7.54 5.27
N ASP A 225 10.56 6.38 5.69
CA ASP A 225 11.98 6.01 5.60
C ASP A 225 12.34 5.10 4.41
N VAL A 226 11.35 4.54 3.70
CA VAL A 226 11.59 3.62 2.59
C VAL A 226 12.13 4.33 1.35
N PHE A 227 11.76 5.59 1.15
CA PHE A 227 12.26 6.40 0.05
C PHE A 227 13.39 7.30 0.57
N PRO A 228 14.66 7.07 0.16
CA PRO A 228 15.72 8.02 0.43
C PRO A 228 15.31 9.37 -0.15
N LEU A 229 15.68 10.45 0.54
CA LEU A 229 15.39 11.82 0.12
C LEU A 229 16.07 12.08 -1.23
N ALA A 230 15.40 11.75 -2.33
CA ALA A 230 15.93 11.97 -3.67
C ALA A 230 16.19 13.47 -3.89
N ARG A 231 15.49 14.35 -3.16
CA ARG A 231 15.67 15.81 -3.16
C ARG A 231 15.38 16.39 -1.76
N PRO A 232 16.36 16.44 -0.84
CA PRO A 232 16.14 16.74 0.57
C PRO A 232 15.45 18.10 0.82
N LEU A 233 15.82 19.15 0.08
CA LEU A 233 15.16 20.46 0.19
C LEU A 233 13.68 20.41 -0.22
N ARG A 234 13.39 19.78 -1.36
CA ARG A 234 12.01 19.61 -1.84
C ARG A 234 11.18 18.82 -0.85
N ASP A 235 11.70 17.72 -0.34
CA ASP A 235 10.97 16.85 0.57
C ASP A 235 10.70 17.55 1.91
N ARG A 236 11.67 18.33 2.44
CA ARG A 236 11.44 19.21 3.60
C ARG A 236 10.31 20.21 3.35
N VAL A 237 10.27 20.83 2.17
CA VAL A 237 9.17 21.74 1.80
C VAL A 237 7.83 21.00 1.76
N LEU A 238 7.77 19.83 1.12
CA LEU A 238 6.55 19.03 1.03
C LEU A 238 6.04 18.61 2.42
N PHE A 239 6.94 18.15 3.30
CA PHE A 239 6.64 17.86 4.70
C PHE A 239 6.16 19.10 5.46
N ALA A 240 6.78 20.26 5.24
CA ALA A 240 6.35 21.53 5.83
C ALA A 240 4.98 21.99 5.32
N ILE A 241 4.54 21.58 4.12
CA ILE A 241 3.16 21.83 3.66
C ILE A 241 2.19 20.87 4.35
N LYS A 242 2.55 19.58 4.44
CA LYS A 242 1.76 18.52 5.10
C LYS A 242 1.46 18.82 6.57
N ARG A 243 2.32 19.58 7.27
CA ARG A 243 2.07 20.05 8.65
C ARG A 243 0.76 20.82 8.84
N ARG A 244 0.16 21.28 7.74
CA ARG A 244 -1.16 21.92 7.73
C ARG A 244 -2.29 20.90 7.64
N ALA A 245 -2.08 19.61 7.74
CA ALA A 245 -3.18 18.67 7.97
C ALA A 245 -3.82 18.92 9.35
N ASP A 246 -5.11 18.63 9.50
CA ASP A 246 -5.79 18.67 10.80
C ASP A 246 -5.35 17.48 11.66
N LEU A 247 -5.11 16.34 11.02
CA LEU A 247 -4.51 15.15 11.61
C LEU A 247 -3.33 14.68 10.75
N TRP A 248 -2.16 14.53 11.37
CA TRP A 248 -1.01 13.91 10.72
C TRP A 248 -0.64 12.64 11.45
N ALA A 249 -0.59 11.52 10.74
CA ALA A 249 -0.35 10.21 11.31
C ALA A 249 0.86 9.50 10.70
N ALA A 250 1.47 8.64 11.51
CA ALA A 250 2.44 7.63 11.12
C ALA A 250 1.95 6.25 11.56
N VAL A 251 2.44 5.20 10.91
CA VAL A 251 2.05 3.82 11.25
C VAL A 251 2.89 3.19 12.37
N SER A 252 3.90 3.90 12.87
CA SER A 252 4.79 3.49 13.96
C SER A 252 5.44 4.71 14.64
N ARG A 253 5.94 4.58 15.88
CA ARG A 253 6.69 5.66 16.55
C ARG A 253 7.99 5.97 15.82
N ALA A 254 8.67 4.98 15.26
CA ALA A 254 9.83 5.18 14.40
C ALA A 254 9.50 6.07 13.19
N GLY A 255 8.35 5.82 12.54
CA GLY A 255 7.84 6.67 11.47
C GLY A 255 7.52 8.08 11.94
N ALA A 256 6.85 8.23 13.09
CA ALA A 256 6.53 9.53 13.67
C ALA A 256 7.79 10.37 13.96
N ARG A 257 8.82 9.77 14.58
CA ARG A 257 10.13 10.40 14.79
C ARG A 257 10.78 10.84 13.48
N SER A 258 10.71 10.01 12.45
CA SER A 258 11.30 10.35 11.15
C SER A 258 10.58 11.54 10.50
N ILE A 259 9.25 11.54 10.52
CA ILE A 259 8.44 12.65 10.00
C ILE A 259 8.71 13.93 10.79
N ALA A 260 8.72 13.86 12.13
CA ALA A 260 9.01 14.99 13.02
C ALA A 260 10.34 15.67 12.65
N ARG A 261 11.40 14.86 12.53
CA ARG A 261 12.75 15.31 12.14
C ARG A 261 12.76 15.92 10.74
N ARG A 262 12.11 15.29 9.75
CA ARG A 262 12.09 15.76 8.35
C ARG A 262 11.27 17.04 8.17
N ALA A 263 10.14 17.14 8.87
CA ALA A 263 9.21 18.26 8.79
C ALA A 263 9.59 19.45 9.70
N GLY A 264 10.45 19.23 10.69
CA GLY A 264 10.79 20.23 11.70
C GLY A 264 9.60 20.55 12.62
N VAL A 265 8.86 19.53 13.05
CA VAL A 265 7.73 19.66 13.98
C VAL A 265 7.92 18.75 15.20
N PRO A 266 7.34 19.09 16.36
CA PRO A 266 7.35 18.18 17.51
C PRO A 266 6.68 16.84 17.20
N GLU A 267 7.22 15.74 17.70
CA GLU A 267 6.65 14.39 17.55
C GLU A 267 5.21 14.31 18.07
N ALA A 268 4.89 15.03 19.16
CA ALA A 268 3.54 15.11 19.73
C ALA A 268 2.47 15.65 18.76
N ARG A 269 2.85 16.24 17.62
CA ARG A 269 1.91 16.65 16.57
C ARG A 269 1.59 15.55 15.55
N ILE A 270 2.19 14.38 15.69
CA ILE A 270 2.04 13.26 14.77
C ILE A 270 1.45 12.09 15.55
N ALA A 271 0.21 11.73 15.23
CA ALA A 271 -0.46 10.58 15.81
C ALA A 271 0.19 9.27 15.32
N VAL A 272 0.27 8.27 16.18
CA VAL A 272 0.69 6.92 15.78
C VAL A 272 -0.57 6.08 15.58
N LEU A 273 -0.96 5.88 14.32
CA LEU A 273 -2.12 5.11 13.91
C LEU A 273 -1.64 3.84 13.20
N GLU A 274 -1.41 2.80 13.99
CA GLU A 274 -0.89 1.51 13.52
C GLU A 274 -1.87 0.81 12.56
N ASN A 275 -1.31 0.23 11.50
CA ASN A 275 -2.05 -0.56 10.51
C ASN A 275 -2.75 -1.76 11.14
N GLY A 276 -3.90 -2.13 10.58
CA GLY A 276 -4.60 -3.38 10.85
C GLY A 276 -4.80 -4.16 9.56
N VAL A 277 -4.64 -5.48 9.63
CA VAL A 277 -4.77 -6.39 8.48
C VAL A 277 -5.78 -7.48 8.80
N PRO A 278 -6.64 -7.87 7.85
CA PRO A 278 -7.52 -9.00 8.05
C PRO A 278 -6.68 -10.28 8.10
N ALA A 279 -7.21 -11.32 8.73
CA ALA A 279 -6.68 -12.66 8.50
C ALA A 279 -6.75 -12.95 6.99
N PRO A 280 -5.61 -13.21 6.32
CA PRO A 280 -5.61 -13.42 4.89
C PRO A 280 -6.42 -14.68 4.52
N PRO A 281 -7.13 -14.67 3.38
CA PRO A 281 -7.96 -15.79 2.98
C PRO A 281 -7.09 -16.99 2.58
N ASP A 282 -7.60 -18.19 2.84
CA ASP A 282 -6.92 -19.45 2.53
C ASP A 282 -7.38 -19.98 1.17
N ILE A 283 -7.04 -19.24 0.12
CA ILE A 283 -7.41 -19.56 -1.26
C ILE A 283 -6.37 -20.52 -1.85
N PRO A 284 -6.70 -21.80 -2.10
CA PRO A 284 -5.76 -22.74 -2.68
C PRO A 284 -5.31 -22.34 -4.10
N PRO A 285 -4.11 -22.73 -4.52
CA PRO A 285 -3.68 -22.54 -5.89
C PRO A 285 -4.52 -23.40 -6.84
N GLY A 286 -5.53 -22.81 -7.47
CA GLY A 286 -6.37 -23.49 -8.47
C GLY A 286 -5.71 -23.66 -9.84
N ASP A 287 -4.49 -23.18 -10.03
CA ASP A 287 -3.76 -23.31 -11.30
C ASP A 287 -2.48 -24.13 -11.07
N ALA A 288 -2.44 -25.32 -11.67
CA ALA A 288 -1.28 -26.21 -11.66
C ALA A 288 -0.02 -25.60 -12.34
N SER A 289 -0.17 -24.45 -13.03
CA SER A 289 0.94 -23.73 -13.66
C SER A 289 1.91 -23.11 -12.64
N LEU A 290 1.42 -22.70 -11.47
CA LEU A 290 2.26 -22.21 -10.37
C LEU A 290 2.82 -23.43 -9.62
N ARG A 291 3.96 -23.93 -10.09
CA ARG A 291 4.72 -24.97 -9.38
C ARG A 291 5.25 -24.41 -8.06
N LEU A 292 4.49 -24.56 -6.98
CA LEU A 292 4.90 -24.14 -5.64
C LEU A 292 5.71 -25.24 -4.95
N PRO A 293 6.71 -24.91 -4.13
CA PRO A 293 7.62 -25.90 -3.58
C PRO A 293 7.11 -26.56 -2.28
N PHE A 294 5.85 -26.37 -1.89
CA PHE A 294 5.29 -26.88 -0.62
C PHE A 294 5.22 -28.42 -0.57
N GLU A 295 5.06 -29.09 -1.70
CA GLU A 295 5.09 -30.57 -1.78
C GLU A 295 6.51 -31.14 -1.66
N ALA A 296 7.53 -30.30 -1.85
CA ALA A 296 8.93 -30.73 -1.93
C ALA A 296 9.69 -30.60 -0.61
N GLY A 297 9.08 -30.00 0.42
CA GLY A 297 9.67 -29.78 1.75
C GLY A 297 9.21 -28.49 2.43
N PRO A 298 9.70 -28.21 3.66
CA PRO A 298 9.36 -27.00 4.40
C PRO A 298 9.79 -25.75 3.62
N VAL A 299 8.95 -24.71 3.64
CA VAL A 299 9.17 -23.47 2.87
C VAL A 299 9.47 -22.29 3.79
N LEU A 300 10.60 -21.60 3.56
CA LEU A 300 10.80 -20.23 4.02
C LEU A 300 10.25 -19.26 2.98
N LEU A 301 9.35 -18.38 3.41
CA LEU A 301 8.62 -17.47 2.52
C LEU A 301 9.04 -16.03 2.75
N GLY A 302 9.52 -15.36 1.71
CA GLY A 302 9.61 -13.90 1.64
C GLY A 302 8.50 -13.33 0.74
N ALA A 303 8.10 -12.08 0.95
CA ALA A 303 7.18 -11.42 0.04
C ALA A 303 7.40 -9.90 -0.05
N GLY A 304 7.10 -9.35 -1.22
CA GLY A 304 7.30 -7.95 -1.55
C GLY A 304 7.94 -7.77 -2.93
N ARG A 305 8.17 -6.51 -3.32
CA ARG A 305 8.95 -6.24 -4.54
C ARG A 305 10.35 -6.86 -4.37
N PRO A 306 10.86 -7.61 -5.35
CA PRO A 306 12.20 -8.21 -5.28
C PRO A 306 13.26 -7.13 -5.53
N ASP A 307 13.40 -6.20 -4.59
CA ASP A 307 14.32 -5.07 -4.63
C ASP A 307 15.21 -5.03 -3.38
N ALA A 308 16.19 -4.12 -3.39
CA ALA A 308 17.10 -3.94 -2.26
C ALA A 308 16.39 -3.47 -0.99
N ILE A 309 15.31 -2.68 -1.09
CA ILE A 309 14.59 -2.21 0.10
C ILE A 309 13.97 -3.39 0.85
N LYS A 310 13.40 -4.35 0.12
CA LYS A 310 12.82 -5.56 0.70
C LYS A 310 13.86 -6.63 1.07
N GLY A 311 15.14 -6.37 0.83
CA GLY A 311 16.21 -7.29 1.19
C GLY A 311 16.17 -8.59 0.41
N PHE A 312 15.68 -8.57 -0.84
CA PHE A 312 15.61 -9.77 -1.66
C PHE A 312 16.99 -10.40 -1.88
N ASP A 313 18.03 -9.57 -2.03
CA ASP A 313 19.44 -9.98 -2.07
C ASP A 313 19.88 -10.69 -0.78
N LEU A 314 19.48 -10.19 0.38
CA LEU A 314 19.79 -10.79 1.69
C LEU A 314 19.07 -12.14 1.86
N PHE A 315 17.82 -12.23 1.41
CA PHE A 315 17.05 -13.49 1.41
C PHE A 315 17.73 -14.55 0.55
N VAL A 316 18.15 -14.20 -0.67
CA VAL A 316 18.84 -15.13 -1.59
C VAL A 316 20.18 -15.57 -1.01
N ALA A 317 20.95 -14.67 -0.39
CA ALA A 317 22.22 -15.01 0.25
C ALA A 317 22.03 -16.01 1.40
N ALA A 318 21.08 -15.76 2.30
CA ALA A 318 20.75 -16.67 3.39
C ALA A 318 20.21 -18.03 2.88
N ALA A 319 19.41 -18.00 1.80
CA ALA A 319 18.87 -19.20 1.19
C ALA A 319 19.97 -20.12 0.63
N ARG A 320 21.03 -19.57 0.03
CA ARG A 320 22.18 -20.36 -0.46
C ARG A 320 22.89 -21.08 0.68
N GLU A 321 23.11 -20.38 1.77
CA GLU A 321 23.75 -20.94 2.96
C GLU A 321 22.91 -22.08 3.56
N LEU A 322 21.62 -21.82 3.76
CA LEU A 322 20.69 -22.80 4.33
C LEU A 322 20.46 -24.01 3.42
N ALA A 323 20.41 -23.83 2.09
CA ALA A 323 20.22 -24.93 1.14
C ALA A 323 21.36 -25.96 1.21
N SER A 324 22.59 -25.51 1.49
CA SER A 324 23.73 -26.41 1.63
C SER A 324 23.66 -27.30 2.88
N ARG A 325 22.96 -26.85 3.92
CA ARG A 325 22.85 -27.53 5.22
C ARG A 325 21.51 -28.25 5.42
N HIS A 326 20.47 -27.80 4.72
CA HIS A 326 19.12 -28.36 4.75
C HIS A 326 18.61 -28.63 3.32
N PRO A 327 19.00 -29.75 2.69
CA PRO A 327 18.62 -30.06 1.29
C PRO A 327 17.12 -30.20 1.04
N ALA A 328 16.32 -30.47 2.09
CA ALA A 328 14.87 -30.52 2.01
C ALA A 328 14.20 -29.14 2.10
N LEU A 329 14.91 -28.11 2.56
CA LEU A 329 14.36 -26.77 2.72
C LEU A 329 14.12 -26.13 1.33
N ARG A 330 13.05 -25.35 1.24
CA ARG A 330 12.64 -24.65 0.03
C ARG A 330 12.48 -23.17 0.31
N PHE A 331 12.72 -22.35 -0.70
CA PHE A 331 12.70 -20.89 -0.56
C PHE A 331 11.77 -20.31 -1.62
N LEU A 332 10.77 -19.57 -1.15
CA LEU A 332 9.76 -18.94 -2.00
C LEU A 332 9.75 -17.44 -1.75
N TRP A 333 9.82 -16.66 -2.82
CA TRP A 333 9.58 -15.23 -2.77
C TRP A 333 8.31 -14.88 -3.56
N VAL A 334 7.36 -14.21 -2.92
CA VAL A 334 6.11 -13.78 -3.57
C VAL A 334 6.16 -12.29 -3.85
N GLY A 335 6.22 -11.93 -5.12
CA GLY A 335 6.16 -10.55 -5.59
C GLY A 335 7.04 -10.30 -6.81
N GLY A 336 6.79 -9.16 -7.46
CA GLY A 336 7.31 -8.87 -8.80
C GLY A 336 6.23 -9.08 -9.88
N GLU A 337 6.61 -8.78 -11.12
CA GLU A 337 5.68 -8.80 -12.26
C GLU A 337 5.57 -10.18 -12.92
N ARG A 338 6.63 -10.99 -12.83
CA ARG A 338 6.74 -12.30 -13.50
C ARG A 338 7.51 -13.29 -12.62
N ALA A 339 7.28 -14.57 -12.85
CA ALA A 339 8.04 -15.63 -12.20
C ALA A 339 9.49 -15.66 -12.72
N PHE A 340 10.44 -15.95 -11.84
CA PHE A 340 11.84 -16.22 -12.19
C PHE A 340 12.52 -17.02 -11.07
N GLU A 341 13.68 -17.60 -11.37
CA GLU A 341 14.49 -18.34 -10.40
C GLU A 341 15.72 -17.50 -10.03
N ALA A 342 15.99 -17.38 -8.73
CA ALA A 342 17.17 -16.77 -8.15
C ALA A 342 17.82 -17.79 -7.22
N GLU A 343 18.40 -18.85 -7.82
CA GLU A 343 18.84 -20.08 -7.15
C GLU A 343 19.47 -19.84 -5.75
N PRO A 344 18.93 -20.48 -4.70
CA PRO A 344 17.89 -21.53 -4.71
C PRO A 344 16.44 -21.00 -4.54
N VAL A 345 16.21 -19.70 -4.73
CA VAL A 345 14.93 -19.04 -4.46
C VAL A 345 14.03 -19.03 -5.67
N ARG A 346 12.84 -19.62 -5.54
CA ARG A 346 11.76 -19.47 -6.52
C ARG A 346 11.02 -18.17 -6.30
N VAL A 347 10.92 -17.34 -7.33
CA VAL A 347 10.14 -16.10 -7.30
C VAL A 347 8.88 -16.25 -8.11
N VAL A 348 7.73 -15.94 -7.51
CA VAL A 348 6.42 -15.94 -8.17
C VAL A 348 5.82 -14.53 -8.18
N PRO A 349 4.98 -14.18 -9.18
CA PRO A 349 4.31 -12.89 -9.20
C PRO A 349 3.45 -12.66 -7.96
N PHE A 350 3.12 -11.39 -7.71
CA PHE A 350 2.12 -11.07 -6.70
C PHE A 350 0.78 -11.75 -7.00
N THR A 351 0.16 -12.35 -5.98
CA THR A 351 -1.09 -13.12 -6.09
C THR A 351 -1.96 -12.92 -4.84
N ASP A 352 -3.27 -13.01 -5.03
CA ASP A 352 -4.28 -13.11 -3.97
C ASP A 352 -4.16 -14.39 -3.11
N ARG A 353 -3.39 -15.38 -3.57
CA ARG A 353 -3.10 -16.64 -2.87
C ARG A 353 -2.03 -16.54 -1.79
N LEU A 354 -1.45 -15.35 -1.58
CA LEU A 354 -0.39 -15.15 -0.59
C LEU A 354 -0.78 -15.65 0.81
N GLY A 355 -2.06 -15.50 1.21
CA GLY A 355 -2.56 -16.00 2.49
C GLY A 355 -2.41 -17.51 2.68
N TRP A 356 -2.78 -18.27 1.66
CA TRP A 356 -2.63 -19.73 1.62
C TRP A 356 -1.16 -20.15 1.73
N MET A 357 -0.26 -19.40 1.08
CA MET A 357 1.18 -19.65 1.09
C MET A 357 1.80 -19.32 2.45
N ILE A 358 1.40 -18.20 3.07
CA ILE A 358 1.84 -17.82 4.42
C ILE A 358 1.47 -18.91 5.41
N ARG A 359 0.21 -19.37 5.41
CA ARG A 359 -0.29 -20.39 6.34
C ARG A 359 0.48 -21.73 6.27
N ARG A 360 1.06 -22.05 5.11
CA ARG A 360 1.83 -23.29 4.88
C ARG A 360 3.35 -23.10 4.99
N ALA A 361 3.81 -21.86 5.09
CA ALA A 361 5.23 -21.59 5.26
C ALA A 361 5.68 -22.06 6.64
N ARG A 362 6.90 -22.61 6.70
CA ARG A 362 7.56 -22.91 7.98
C ARG A 362 7.83 -21.64 8.77
N ALA A 363 8.24 -20.59 8.06
CA ALA A 363 8.33 -19.23 8.59
C ALA A 363 8.25 -18.22 7.45
N VAL A 364 7.77 -17.02 7.77
CA VAL A 364 7.88 -15.85 6.91
C VAL A 364 9.14 -15.07 7.28
N VAL A 365 9.99 -14.76 6.30
CA VAL A 365 11.22 -14.01 6.50
C VAL A 365 11.06 -12.61 5.92
N ILE A 366 11.36 -11.59 6.72
CA ILE A 366 11.27 -10.17 6.36
C ILE A 366 12.65 -9.53 6.52
N PRO A 367 13.54 -9.67 5.53
CA PRO A 367 14.91 -9.15 5.59
C PRO A 367 15.01 -7.69 5.13
N SER A 368 13.91 -6.95 5.19
CA SER A 368 13.82 -5.58 4.69
C SER A 368 14.83 -4.65 5.36
N ARG A 369 15.35 -3.71 4.58
CA ARG A 369 16.21 -2.62 5.06
C ARG A 369 15.41 -1.46 5.66
N ALA A 370 14.16 -1.32 5.22
CA ALA A 370 13.25 -0.29 5.70
C ALA A 370 11.80 -0.80 5.70
N GLU A 371 11.10 -0.57 6.81
CA GLU A 371 9.67 -0.84 6.97
C GLU A 371 9.02 0.27 7.80
N GLY A 372 7.71 0.48 7.60
CA GLY A 372 6.91 1.29 8.53
C GLY A 372 6.38 0.39 9.66
N LEU A 373 5.28 -0.31 9.35
CA LEU A 373 4.76 -1.45 10.09
C LEU A 373 4.35 -2.50 9.03
N PRO A 374 5.13 -3.58 8.85
CA PRO A 374 4.99 -4.46 7.69
C PRO A 374 3.69 -5.25 7.73
N ALA A 375 2.83 -5.06 6.73
CA ALA A 375 1.57 -5.80 6.61
C ALA A 375 1.78 -7.32 6.53
N LEU A 376 2.85 -7.77 5.86
CA LEU A 376 3.20 -9.19 5.75
C LEU A 376 3.43 -9.86 7.11
N LEU A 377 4.07 -9.15 8.06
CA LEU A 377 4.28 -9.63 9.43
C LEU A 377 2.94 -9.85 10.13
N LEU A 378 2.06 -8.84 10.06
CA LEU A 378 0.75 -8.91 10.69
C LEU A 378 -0.13 -9.99 10.04
N GLU A 379 -0.02 -10.21 8.73
CA GLU A 379 -0.73 -11.26 8.00
C GLU A 379 -0.26 -12.66 8.42
N ALA A 380 1.04 -12.85 8.64
CA ALA A 380 1.60 -14.08 9.16
C ALA A 380 1.10 -14.38 10.58
N TRP A 381 1.18 -13.38 11.48
CA TRP A 381 0.64 -13.51 12.83
C TRP A 381 -0.87 -13.76 12.85
N ALA A 382 -1.63 -13.15 11.95
CA ALA A 382 -3.07 -13.37 11.85
C ALA A 382 -3.45 -14.84 11.57
N VAL A 383 -2.56 -15.62 10.93
CA VAL A 383 -2.76 -17.04 10.64
C VAL A 383 -1.81 -17.97 11.39
N ARG A 384 -1.20 -17.50 12.48
CA ARG A 384 -0.27 -18.28 13.32
C ARG A 384 0.93 -18.84 12.55
N THR A 385 1.45 -18.07 11.60
CA THR A 385 2.72 -18.41 10.95
C THR A 385 3.88 -17.72 11.66
N PRO A 386 4.96 -18.45 12.00
CA PRO A 386 6.16 -17.86 12.58
C PRO A 386 6.77 -16.80 11.66
N VAL A 387 7.32 -15.73 12.25
CA VAL A 387 8.00 -14.65 11.52
C VAL A 387 9.44 -14.53 11.96
N LEU A 388 10.35 -14.31 11.03
CA LEU A 388 11.72 -13.88 11.26
C LEU A 388 11.94 -12.53 10.56
N ALA A 389 12.21 -11.46 11.31
CA ALA A 389 12.26 -10.12 10.73
C ALA A 389 13.50 -9.30 11.12
N ALA A 390 14.00 -8.51 10.16
CA ALA A 390 15.06 -7.55 10.42
C ALA A 390 14.59 -6.46 11.40
N ARG A 391 15.42 -6.10 12.37
CA ARG A 391 15.12 -5.08 13.39
C ARG A 391 15.18 -3.66 12.83
N VAL A 392 14.24 -3.30 11.96
CA VAL A 392 14.14 -1.99 11.27
C VAL A 392 12.76 -1.37 11.42
N GLY A 393 12.66 -0.04 11.29
CA GLY A 393 11.36 0.63 11.26
C GLY A 393 10.57 0.46 12.54
N GLY A 394 9.29 0.07 12.43
CA GLY A 394 8.41 -0.22 13.56
C GLY A 394 8.53 -1.63 14.15
N ILE A 395 9.37 -2.51 13.59
CA ILE A 395 9.56 -3.89 14.09
C ILE A 395 10.08 -3.93 15.54
N PRO A 396 11.06 -3.09 15.97
CA PRO A 396 11.51 -3.05 17.37
C PRO A 396 10.38 -2.74 18.36
N GLU A 397 9.38 -1.96 17.96
CA GLU A 397 8.25 -1.63 18.83
C GLU A 397 7.36 -2.85 19.10
N LEU A 398 7.31 -3.80 18.15
CA LEU A 398 6.61 -5.07 18.34
C LEU A 398 7.38 -5.98 19.29
N THR A 399 8.72 -5.99 19.22
CA THR A 399 9.60 -6.70 20.16
C THR A 399 9.39 -6.20 21.58
N GLU A 400 9.37 -4.87 21.78
CA GLU A 400 9.09 -4.25 23.09
C GLU A 400 7.73 -4.70 23.65
N ARG A 401 6.69 -4.75 22.80
CA ARG A 401 5.34 -5.19 23.22
C ARG A 401 5.27 -6.66 23.57
N LEU A 402 5.93 -7.51 22.78
CA LEU A 402 5.96 -8.95 23.04
C LEU A 402 6.83 -9.29 24.24
N GLY A 403 7.83 -8.47 24.57
CA GLY A 403 8.88 -8.82 25.52
C GLY A 403 9.74 -9.98 25.02
N ASP A 404 9.90 -10.12 23.70
CA ASP A 404 10.67 -11.20 23.07
C ASP A 404 11.22 -10.74 21.72
N ASP A 405 12.51 -10.97 21.51
CA ASP A 405 13.24 -10.59 20.31
C ASP A 405 13.80 -11.78 19.50
N ARG A 406 13.52 -13.04 19.92
CA ARG A 406 13.98 -14.28 19.27
C ARG A 406 13.47 -14.44 17.83
N TRP A 407 12.39 -13.75 17.48
CA TRP A 407 11.82 -13.70 16.14
C TRP A 407 12.45 -12.58 15.27
N THR A 408 13.45 -11.87 15.78
CA THR A 408 14.12 -10.78 15.06
C THR A 408 15.61 -11.06 14.84
N PHE A 409 16.19 -10.41 13.83
CA PHE A 409 17.63 -10.45 13.55
C PHE A 409 18.18 -9.07 13.19
N ALA A 410 19.50 -8.92 13.25
CA ALA A 410 20.18 -7.69 12.84
C ALA A 410 20.03 -7.46 11.32
N PRO A 411 19.72 -6.23 10.87
CA PRO A 411 19.62 -5.92 9.44
C PRO A 411 20.97 -6.03 8.73
N GLU A 412 20.94 -6.12 7.39
CA GLU A 412 22.13 -6.16 6.51
C GLU A 412 23.05 -7.39 6.71
N ASP A 413 22.60 -8.43 7.42
CA ASP A 413 23.42 -9.60 7.72
C ASP A 413 22.69 -10.91 7.34
N PRO A 414 23.00 -11.50 6.15
CA PRO A 414 22.41 -12.75 5.72
C PRO A 414 22.70 -13.94 6.65
N ALA A 415 23.85 -13.96 7.33
CA ALA A 415 24.20 -15.04 8.24
C ALA A 415 23.28 -15.03 9.47
N ARG A 416 22.81 -13.84 9.90
CA ARG A 416 21.82 -13.71 10.98
C ARG A 416 20.43 -14.19 10.56
N ILE A 417 20.08 -14.06 9.29
CA ILE A 417 18.85 -14.65 8.75
C ILE A 417 18.95 -16.18 8.81
N ALA A 418 20.08 -16.74 8.37
CA ALA A 418 20.32 -18.18 8.38
C ALA A 418 20.29 -18.75 9.80
N ALA A 419 21.02 -18.14 10.74
CA ALA A 419 21.05 -18.56 12.14
C ALA A 419 19.66 -18.51 12.80
N ALA A 420 18.86 -17.48 12.53
CA ALA A 420 17.50 -17.38 13.05
C ALA A 420 16.58 -18.47 12.46
N ALA A 421 16.73 -18.76 11.16
CA ALA A 421 16.00 -19.84 10.52
C ALA A 421 16.38 -21.21 11.08
N GLU A 422 17.67 -21.46 11.33
CA GLU A 422 18.13 -22.69 11.96
C GLU A 422 17.56 -22.91 13.35
N ALA A 423 17.58 -21.89 14.21
CA ALA A 423 17.01 -22.00 15.55
C ALA A 423 15.55 -22.48 15.50
N LEU A 424 14.78 -21.96 14.54
CA LEU A 424 13.39 -22.33 14.30
C LEU A 424 13.23 -23.73 13.65
N LEU A 425 14.17 -24.14 12.80
CA LEU A 425 14.19 -25.47 12.19
C LEU A 425 14.60 -26.55 13.20
N SER A 426 15.48 -26.23 14.15
CA SER A 426 15.95 -27.12 15.21
C SER A 426 14.95 -27.28 16.35
N ASP A 427 14.10 -26.28 16.60
CA ASP A 427 13.05 -26.33 17.61
C ASP A 427 11.70 -25.90 17.04
N GLU A 428 10.84 -26.88 16.77
CA GLU A 428 9.48 -26.64 16.31
C GLU A 428 8.58 -25.95 17.36
N ARG A 429 8.86 -26.19 18.66
CA ARG A 429 8.08 -25.58 19.74
C ARG A 429 8.33 -24.08 19.79
N LEU A 430 9.57 -23.64 19.51
CA LEU A 430 9.90 -22.23 19.38
C LEU A 430 9.06 -21.55 18.29
N GLY A 431 8.93 -22.17 17.12
CA GLY A 431 8.10 -21.64 16.03
C GLY A 431 6.64 -21.46 16.46
N ILE A 432 6.04 -22.49 17.07
CA ILE A 432 4.65 -22.46 17.56
C ILE A 432 4.48 -21.38 18.63
N GLU A 433 5.39 -21.29 19.60
CA GLU A 433 5.34 -20.29 20.67
C GLU A 433 5.36 -18.87 20.11
N LEU A 434 6.29 -18.57 19.20
CA LEU A 434 6.43 -17.25 18.59
C LEU A 434 5.19 -16.90 17.74
N ALA A 435 4.63 -17.87 17.03
CA ALA A 435 3.43 -17.69 16.22
C ALA A 435 2.18 -17.40 17.07
N GLU A 436 1.97 -18.13 18.17
CA GLU A 436 0.82 -17.90 19.06
C GLU A 436 0.91 -16.55 19.77
N ARG A 437 2.11 -16.16 20.23
CA ARG A 437 2.31 -14.83 20.85
C ARG A 437 2.08 -13.70 19.85
N GLY A 438 2.59 -13.85 18.63
CA GLY A 438 2.31 -12.92 17.54
C GLY A 438 0.82 -12.85 17.21
N HIS A 439 0.13 -13.99 17.17
CA HIS A 439 -1.31 -14.06 16.92
C HIS A 439 -2.13 -13.37 18.01
N ALA A 440 -1.83 -13.61 19.28
CA ALA A 440 -2.51 -12.97 20.40
C ALA A 440 -2.37 -11.43 20.32
N LEU A 441 -1.16 -10.93 20.06
CA LEU A 441 -0.93 -9.50 19.87
C LEU A 441 -1.66 -8.95 18.64
N TRP A 442 -1.73 -9.72 17.55
CA TRP A 442 -2.51 -9.34 16.37
C TRP A 442 -4.01 -9.23 16.68
N GLN A 443 -4.58 -10.21 17.38
CA GLN A 443 -5.99 -10.22 17.77
C GLN A 443 -6.34 -9.03 18.68
N GLU A 444 -5.46 -8.70 19.61
CA GLU A 444 -5.67 -7.59 20.55
C GLU A 444 -5.65 -6.23 19.84
N ARG A 445 -4.72 -6.03 18.88
CA ARG A 445 -4.35 -4.67 18.46
C ARG A 445 -4.33 -4.42 16.95
N TYR A 446 -4.08 -5.44 16.14
CA TYR A 446 -3.76 -5.29 14.72
C TYR A 446 -4.85 -5.86 13.79
N THR A 447 -6.05 -6.07 14.31
CA THR A 447 -7.25 -6.34 13.49
C THR A 447 -7.68 -5.09 12.70
N PRO A 448 -8.38 -5.27 11.56
CA PRO A 448 -8.94 -4.16 10.80
C PRO A 448 -9.88 -3.27 11.61
N GLU A 449 -10.67 -3.87 12.50
CA GLU A 449 -11.63 -3.20 13.38
C GLU A 449 -10.92 -2.32 14.40
N ALA A 450 -9.86 -2.83 15.03
CA ALA A 450 -9.04 -2.05 15.96
C ALA A 450 -8.35 -0.87 15.25
N MET A 451 -7.88 -1.06 14.01
CA MET A 451 -7.36 0.04 13.19
C MET A 451 -8.43 1.08 12.89
N ALA A 452 -9.63 0.66 12.44
CA ALA A 452 -10.72 1.57 12.12
C ALA A 452 -11.14 2.40 13.33
N GLN A 453 -11.26 1.77 14.50
CA GLN A 453 -11.59 2.47 15.74
C GLN A 453 -10.59 3.58 16.07
N ARG A 454 -9.27 3.29 16.03
CA ARG A 454 -8.22 4.30 16.26
C ARG A 454 -8.34 5.49 15.30
N TRP A 455 -8.68 5.22 14.05
CA TRP A 455 -8.89 6.27 13.04
C TRP A 455 -10.13 7.12 13.32
N GLU A 456 -11.24 6.49 13.68
CA GLU A 456 -12.50 7.19 14.00
C GLU A 456 -12.36 8.06 15.25
N ASP A 457 -11.68 7.56 16.28
CA ASP A 457 -11.37 8.32 17.50
C ASP A 457 -10.51 9.55 17.15
N ALA A 458 -9.44 9.35 16.37
CA ALA A 458 -8.55 10.44 15.97
C ALA A 458 -9.24 11.49 15.09
N LEU A 459 -10.12 11.07 14.18
CA LEU A 459 -10.90 11.98 13.34
C LEU A 459 -11.92 12.78 14.14
N THR A 460 -12.58 12.15 15.11
CA THR A 460 -13.55 12.83 15.99
C THR A 460 -12.89 13.93 16.82
N HIS A 461 -11.69 13.67 17.34
CA HIS A 461 -10.92 14.71 18.05
C HIS A 461 -10.48 15.85 17.10
N ALA A 462 -10.09 15.52 15.87
CA ALA A 462 -9.65 16.50 14.88
C ALA A 462 -10.80 17.32 14.24
N THR A 463 -12.03 16.81 14.25
CA THR A 463 -13.22 17.55 13.78
C THR A 463 -13.73 18.55 14.83
N ALA A 464 -13.59 18.22 16.12
CA ALA A 464 -14.00 19.06 17.25
C ALA A 464 -13.05 20.24 17.54
N SER A 465 -11.77 20.13 17.16
CA SER A 465 -10.75 21.19 17.24
C SER A 465 -10.76 22.11 16.02
#